data_AF-A0A7S1T0U2-F1
#
_entry.id   AF-A0A7S1T0U2-F1
#
_cell.length_a   1.000
_cell.length_b   1.000
_cell.length_c   1.000
_cell.angle_alpha   90.00
_cell.angle_beta   90.00
_cell.angle_gamma   90.00
#
_symmetry.space_group_name_H-M   'P 1'
#
loop_
_entity.id
_entity.type
_entity.pdbx_description
1 polymer ?
#
loop_
_entity_poly.entity_id
_entity_poly.type
_entity_poly.pdbx_seq_one_letter_code
_entity_poly.pdbx_strand_id
1 'polypeptide(L)'
;AHFGVPFFVAATLTTVDPNMPDGAGIPIEERSTEEITHSNGRRVAPEGIQVFNPAFDVTPAALITGIITERGAAMSRGAFDMVAFMAEKASVPVKAAPQPELRVVGQALTEDSAKEYIVK
;
A
#
# COMPACT_ATOMS: atom_id res chain seq x y z
N ALA A 1 14.62 9.94 7.33
CA ALA A 1 15.06 9.35 8.62
C ALA A 1 16.57 9.16 8.73
N HIS A 2 17.26 8.38 7.90
CA HIS A 2 18.75 8.33 7.93
C HIS A 2 19.38 9.15 6.79
N PHE A 3 18.85 8.99 5.58
CA PHE A 3 19.36 9.63 4.36
C PHE A 3 18.67 10.96 4.00
N GLY A 4 17.84 11.52 4.89
CA GLY A 4 17.10 12.75 4.62
C GLY A 4 16.06 12.68 3.47
N VAL A 5 15.81 11.49 2.90
CA VAL A 5 14.82 11.31 1.83
C VAL A 5 13.39 11.29 2.43
N PRO A 6 12.44 12.08 1.89
CA PRO A 6 11.03 12.00 2.26
C PRO A 6 10.43 10.62 1.95
N PHE A 7 9.67 10.08 2.90
CA PHE A 7 9.03 8.77 2.77
C PHE A 7 7.51 8.94 2.81
N PHE A 8 6.81 8.51 1.76
CA PHE A 8 5.37 8.65 1.65
C PHE A 8 4.70 7.29 1.54
N VAL A 9 3.53 7.17 2.17
CA VAL A 9 2.64 6.01 2.03
C VAL A 9 1.47 6.42 1.15
N ALA A 10 1.14 5.64 0.13
CA ALA A 10 -0.08 5.82 -0.65
C ALA A 10 -1.08 4.73 -0.24
N ALA A 11 -2.23 5.15 0.28
CA ALA A 11 -3.29 4.24 0.73
C ALA A 11 -4.64 4.95 0.64
N THR A 12 -5.71 4.18 0.38
CA THR A 12 -7.06 4.73 0.41
C THR A 12 -7.54 4.90 1.85
N LEU A 13 -8.52 5.78 2.07
CA LEU A 13 -9.08 5.98 3.42
C LEU A 13 -9.74 4.72 4.00
N THR A 14 -10.20 3.80 3.15
CA THR A 14 -10.74 2.50 3.58
C THR A 14 -9.73 1.58 4.24
N THR A 15 -8.42 1.83 4.04
CA THR A 15 -7.33 1.06 4.65
C THR A 15 -6.96 1.59 6.04
N VAL A 16 -7.47 2.76 6.44
CA VAL A 16 -7.20 3.36 7.75
C VAL A 16 -8.21 2.81 8.76
N ASP A 17 -7.72 2.23 9.86
CA ASP A 17 -8.54 1.92 11.04
C ASP A 17 -8.52 3.12 12.00
N PRO A 18 -9.62 3.89 12.11
CA PRO A 18 -9.66 5.07 12.98
C PRO A 18 -9.74 4.71 14.48
N ASN A 19 -10.01 3.46 14.83
CA ASN A 19 -10.14 3.03 16.22
C ASN A 19 -8.82 2.49 16.79
N MET A 20 -7.80 2.33 15.95
CA MET A 20 -6.49 1.83 16.32
C MET A 20 -5.54 3.01 16.59
N PRO A 21 -5.13 3.25 17.86
CA PRO A 21 -4.35 4.43 18.22
C PRO A 21 -2.90 4.38 17.74
N ASP A 22 -2.34 3.17 17.60
CA ASP A 22 -0.98 2.94 17.14
C ASP A 22 -0.83 1.57 16.45
N GLY A 23 0.32 1.33 15.84
CA GLY A 23 0.57 0.10 15.09
C GLY A 23 0.86 -1.14 15.96
N ALA A 24 0.95 -1.03 17.29
CA ALA A 24 1.28 -2.17 18.15
C ALA A 24 0.13 -3.20 18.21
N GLY A 25 -1.09 -2.77 17.90
CA GLY A 25 -2.28 -3.62 17.82
C GLY A 25 -2.47 -4.33 16.48
N ILE A 26 -1.63 -4.07 15.46
CA ILE A 26 -1.78 -4.67 14.14
C ILE A 26 -1.33 -6.14 14.20
N PRO A 27 -2.22 -7.12 13.96
CA PRO A 27 -1.82 -8.52 13.88
C PRO A 27 -0.93 -8.75 12.65
N ILE A 28 0.22 -9.38 12.86
CA ILE A 28 1.15 -9.71 11.77
C ILE A 28 0.90 -11.15 11.33
N GLU A 29 0.51 -11.32 10.07
CA GLU A 29 0.33 -12.63 9.46
C GLU A 29 1.69 -13.35 9.33
N GLU A 30 1.79 -14.58 9.81
CA GLU A 30 2.90 -15.48 9.50
C GLU A 30 2.50 -16.41 8.36
N ARG A 31 3.32 -16.43 7.30
CA ARG A 31 3.04 -17.19 6.07
C ARG A 31 3.85 -18.48 6.00
N SER A 32 3.48 -19.32 5.04
CA SER A 32 4.16 -20.61 4.82
C SER A 32 5.66 -20.44 4.68
N THR A 33 6.42 -21.34 5.31
CA THR A 33 7.88 -21.39 5.20
C THR A 33 8.34 -21.76 3.78
N GLU A 34 7.44 -22.25 2.93
CA GLU A 34 7.71 -22.54 1.52
C GLU A 34 8.04 -21.29 0.70
N GLU A 35 7.48 -20.11 1.05
CA GLU A 35 7.78 -18.85 0.34
C GLU A 35 9.26 -18.43 0.47
N ILE A 36 9.93 -18.88 1.53
CA ILE A 36 11.35 -18.63 1.78
C ILE A 36 12.22 -19.82 1.35
N THR A 37 11.76 -21.05 1.56
CA THR A 37 12.56 -22.26 1.28
C THR A 37 12.51 -22.71 -0.16
N HIS A 38 11.52 -22.26 -0.94
CA HIS A 38 11.31 -22.62 -2.33
C HIS A 38 11.28 -21.40 -3.25
N SER A 39 11.72 -21.58 -4.49
CA SER A 39 11.56 -20.61 -5.57
C SER A 39 11.05 -21.35 -6.82
N ASN A 40 9.99 -20.84 -7.44
CA ASN A 40 9.32 -21.49 -8.58
C ASN A 40 9.00 -22.99 -8.34
N GLY A 41 8.54 -23.30 -7.12
CA GLY A 41 8.19 -24.67 -6.70
C GLY A 41 9.39 -25.59 -6.44
N ARG A 42 10.64 -25.10 -6.53
CA ARG A 42 11.86 -25.88 -6.27
C ARG A 42 12.50 -25.43 -4.96
N ARG A 43 12.88 -26.39 -4.11
CA ARG A 43 13.59 -26.11 -2.85
C ARG A 43 14.97 -25.50 -3.15
N VAL A 44 15.27 -24.37 -2.51
CA VAL A 44 16.55 -23.66 -2.60
C VAL A 44 17.29 -23.58 -1.26
N ALA A 45 16.58 -23.84 -0.16
CA ALA A 45 17.15 -23.91 1.19
C ALA A 45 17.39 -25.36 1.63
N PRO A 46 18.34 -25.62 2.55
CA PRO A 46 18.54 -26.95 3.11
C PRO A 46 17.26 -27.55 3.73
N GLU A 47 17.18 -28.87 3.75
CA GLU A 47 16.07 -29.57 4.38
C GLU A 47 16.11 -29.42 5.90
N GLY A 48 14.94 -29.28 6.54
CA GLY A 48 14.80 -29.19 7.99
C GLY A 48 15.14 -27.84 8.63
N ILE A 49 15.46 -26.80 7.85
CA ILE A 49 15.71 -25.47 8.43
C ILE A 49 14.43 -24.87 9.03
N GLN A 50 14.59 -24.12 10.12
CA GLN A 50 13.52 -23.30 10.68
C GLN A 50 13.50 -21.93 10.01
N VAL A 51 12.30 -21.40 9.78
CA VAL A 51 12.07 -20.13 9.10
C VAL A 51 11.09 -19.29 9.90
N PHE A 52 11.38 -18.00 9.98
CA PHE A 52 10.45 -16.97 10.44
C PHE A 52 10.01 -16.16 9.21
N ASN A 53 8.71 -16.15 8.90
CA ASN A 53 8.18 -15.52 7.68
C ASN A 53 6.97 -14.62 7.98
N PRO A 54 7.15 -13.48 8.67
CA PRO A 54 6.10 -12.48 8.80
C PRO A 54 5.83 -11.82 7.44
N ALA A 55 4.57 -11.73 7.04
CA ALA A 55 4.15 -11.16 5.76
C ALA A 55 4.24 -9.63 5.73
N PHE A 56 4.19 -9.00 6.91
CA PHE A 56 4.11 -7.55 7.08
C PHE A 56 5.01 -7.09 8.21
N ASP A 57 5.37 -5.81 8.16
CA ASP A 57 5.97 -5.07 9.26
C ASP A 57 5.18 -3.78 9.54
N VAL A 58 5.50 -3.13 10.65
CA VAL A 58 4.90 -1.85 11.04
C VAL A 58 5.97 -0.78 10.95
N THR A 59 5.79 0.17 10.03
CA THR A 59 6.64 1.35 9.93
C THR A 59 6.18 2.43 10.92
N PRO A 60 7.02 2.86 11.89
CA PRO A 60 6.66 3.92 12.81
C PRO A 60 6.30 5.24 12.10
N ALA A 61 5.25 5.91 12.57
CA ALA A 61 4.75 7.16 12.00
C ALA A 61 5.83 8.26 11.89
N ALA A 62 6.78 8.30 12.82
CA ALA A 62 7.89 9.26 12.82
C ALA A 62 8.82 9.13 11.60
N LEU A 63 8.79 7.99 10.89
CA LEU A 63 9.56 7.79 9.66
C LEU A 63 8.82 8.24 8.40
N ILE A 64 7.51 8.52 8.50
CA ILE A 64 6.62 8.83 7.38
C ILE A 64 6.42 10.35 7.28
N THR A 65 6.68 10.89 6.09
CA THR A 65 6.49 12.31 5.75
C THR A 65 5.03 12.65 5.50
N GLY A 66 4.28 11.76 4.82
CA GLY A 66 2.87 11.96 4.56
C GLY A 66 2.17 10.70 4.06
N ILE A 67 0.85 10.68 4.19
CA ILE A 67 -0.03 9.64 3.67
C ILE A 67 -0.88 10.25 2.56
N ILE A 68 -0.73 9.73 1.34
CA ILE A 68 -1.46 10.17 0.15
C ILE A 68 -2.70 9.29 -0.02
N THR A 69 -3.85 9.94 -0.15
CA THR A 69 -5.17 9.30 -0.28
C THR A 69 -5.91 9.83 -1.49
N GLU A 70 -7.04 9.21 -1.84
CA GLU A 70 -7.97 9.72 -2.86
C GLU A 70 -8.64 11.07 -2.48
N ARG A 71 -8.41 11.55 -1.26
CA ARG A 71 -8.90 12.84 -0.73
C ARG A 71 -7.78 13.87 -0.52
N GLY A 72 -6.57 13.59 -0.99
CA GLY A 72 -5.38 14.43 -0.83
C GLY A 72 -4.37 13.83 0.14
N ALA A 73 -3.39 14.64 0.56
CA ALA A 73 -2.29 14.17 1.42
C ALA A 73 -2.44 14.66 2.87
N ALA A 74 -2.37 13.73 3.82
CA ALA A 74 -2.17 14.00 5.23
C ALA A 74 -0.67 14.11 5.51
N MET A 75 -0.19 15.30 5.86
CA MET A 75 1.24 15.53 6.13
C MET A 75 1.56 15.37 7.61
N SER A 76 2.66 14.70 7.93
CA SER A 76 3.13 14.56 9.31
C SER A 76 3.59 15.91 9.86
N ARG A 77 3.07 16.29 11.03
CA ARG A 77 3.51 17.47 11.81
C ARG A 77 3.99 17.05 13.20
N GLY A 78 4.69 15.92 13.27
CA GLY A 78 5.10 15.25 14.51
C GLY A 78 4.22 14.05 14.87
N ALA A 79 2.94 14.10 14.51
CA ALA A 79 2.01 12.97 14.53
C ALA A 79 1.03 13.10 13.34
N PHE A 80 0.34 12.01 13.02
CA PHE A 80 -0.82 12.02 12.12
C PHE A 80 -2.11 12.11 12.95
N ASP A 81 -3.02 12.98 12.51
CA ASP A 81 -4.41 12.99 12.98
C ASP A 81 -5.32 12.58 11.82
N MET A 82 -5.44 11.26 11.63
CA MET A 82 -6.20 10.71 10.52
C MET A 82 -7.71 10.87 10.73
N VAL A 83 -8.17 10.89 11.99
CA VAL A 83 -9.58 11.11 12.32
C VAL A 83 -10.00 12.52 11.91
N ALA A 84 -9.22 13.54 12.29
CA ALA A 84 -9.49 14.91 11.87
C ALA A 84 -9.37 15.09 10.35
N PHE A 85 -8.36 14.47 9.71
CA PHE A 85 -8.21 14.51 8.25
C PHE A 85 -9.43 13.90 7.55
N MET A 86 -9.90 12.74 7.98
CA MET A 86 -11.08 12.07 7.41
C MET A 86 -12.35 12.91 7.63
N ALA A 87 -12.53 13.49 8.81
CA ALA A 87 -13.66 14.37 9.10
C ALA A 87 -13.66 15.64 8.23
N GLU A 88 -12.51 16.29 8.07
CA GLU A 88 -12.35 17.45 7.19
C GLU A 88 -12.70 17.08 5.74
N LYS A 89 -12.11 16.00 5.21
CA LYS A 89 -12.27 15.62 3.80
C LYS A 89 -13.62 14.99 3.46
N ALA A 90 -14.37 14.48 4.43
CA ALA A 90 -15.74 14.03 4.22
C ALA A 90 -16.70 15.19 3.86
N SER A 91 -16.37 16.42 4.28
CA SER A 91 -17.19 17.61 4.02
C SER A 91 -16.95 18.26 2.65
N VAL A 92 -15.91 17.84 1.92
CA VAL A 92 -15.52 18.44 0.64
C VAL A 92 -16.03 17.56 -0.51
N PRO A 93 -16.82 18.09 -1.46
CA PRO A 93 -17.26 17.32 -2.60
C PRO A 93 -16.06 16.88 -3.43
N VAL A 94 -15.99 15.59 -3.72
CA VAL A 94 -14.96 15.00 -4.57
C VAL A 94 -15.13 15.59 -5.95
N LYS A 95 -14.13 16.33 -6.44
CA LYS A 95 -14.09 16.65 -7.86
C LYS A 95 -14.00 15.33 -8.59
N ALA A 96 -15.04 14.98 -9.36
CA ALA A 96 -15.05 13.77 -10.16
C ALA A 96 -13.74 13.71 -10.96
N ALA A 97 -13.04 12.58 -10.88
CA ALA A 97 -11.94 12.33 -11.80
C ALA A 97 -12.49 12.54 -13.23
N PRO A 98 -11.75 13.22 -14.12
CA PRO A 98 -12.15 13.27 -15.52
C PRO A 98 -12.33 11.82 -15.98
N GLN A 99 -13.55 11.48 -16.41
CA GLN A 99 -13.83 10.20 -17.03
C GLN A 99 -12.83 10.07 -18.19
N PRO A 100 -12.01 9.02 -18.27
CA PRO A 100 -11.19 8.83 -19.43
C PRO A 100 -12.14 8.73 -20.63
N GLU A 101 -12.00 9.62 -21.61
CA GLU A 101 -12.70 9.45 -22.88
C GLU A 101 -12.20 8.16 -23.50
N LEU A 102 -13.01 7.10 -23.43
CA LEU A 102 -12.78 5.86 -24.15
C LEU A 102 -12.88 6.17 -25.64
N ARG A 103 -11.74 6.49 -26.25
CA ARG A 103 -11.61 6.54 -27.70
C ARG A 103 -11.58 5.10 -28.20
N VAL A 104 -12.74 4.58 -28.60
CA VAL A 104 -12.83 3.29 -29.29
C VAL A 104 -12.16 3.43 -30.66
N VAL A 105 -10.85 3.18 -30.72
CA VAL A 105 -10.14 3.00 -31.99
C VAL A 105 -10.35 1.54 -32.38
N GLY A 106 -11.38 1.30 -33.19
CA GLY A 106 -11.65 -0.01 -33.74
C GLY A 106 -10.56 -0.42 -34.73
N GLN A 107 -9.53 -1.12 -34.26
CA GLN A 107 -8.84 -2.17 -35.01
C GLN A 107 -8.48 -3.28 -34.02
N ALA A 108 -8.85 -4.51 -34.36
CA ALA A 108 -8.57 -5.69 -33.56
C ALA A 108 -7.05 -5.80 -33.31
N LEU A 109 -6.64 -5.56 -32.07
CA LEU A 109 -5.31 -5.91 -31.59
C LEU A 109 -5.32 -7.40 -31.30
N THR A 110 -4.42 -8.14 -31.94
CA THR A 110 -4.18 -9.56 -31.66
C THR A 110 -3.71 -9.74 -30.22
N GLU A 111 -3.93 -10.93 -29.65
CA GLU A 111 -3.80 -11.30 -28.22
C GLU A 111 -2.43 -11.03 -27.55
N ASP A 112 -1.45 -10.49 -28.27
CA ASP A 112 -0.05 -10.36 -27.83
C ASP A 112 0.32 -8.96 -27.28
N SER A 113 -0.64 -8.04 -27.10
CA SER A 113 -0.37 -6.65 -26.65
C SER A 113 -0.94 -6.25 -25.28
N ALA A 114 -1.58 -7.16 -24.54
CA ALA A 114 -2.19 -6.86 -23.23
C ALA A 114 -1.20 -6.91 -22.03
N LYS A 115 0.06 -6.48 -22.20
CA LYS A 115 1.08 -6.53 -21.13
C LYS A 115 1.48 -5.20 -20.50
N GLU A 116 0.92 -4.08 -20.94
CA GLU A 116 1.11 -2.80 -20.26
C GLU A 116 -0.24 -2.35 -19.70
N TYR A 117 -0.52 -2.67 -18.45
CA TYR A 117 -1.30 -1.91 -17.47
C TYR A 117 -1.57 -2.84 -16.28
N ILE A 118 -0.50 -3.14 -15.53
CA ILE A 118 -0.62 -3.48 -14.11
C ILE A 118 0.04 -2.32 -13.38
N VAL A 119 -0.80 -1.46 -12.82
CA VAL A 119 -0.39 -0.48 -11.80
C VAL A 119 0.07 -1.29 -10.59
N LYS A 120 1.29 -1.03 -10.13
CA LYS A 120 1.89 -1.63 -8.92
C LYS A 120 1.03 -1.40 -7.68
#